data_AF-S7PPW2-F1
#
_entry.id   AF-S7PPW2-F1
#
_cell.length_a   1.000
_cell.length_b   1.000
_cell.length_c   1.000
_cell.angle_alpha   90.00
_cell.angle_beta   90.00
_cell.angle_gamma   90.00
#
_symmetry.space_group_name_H-M   'P 1'
#
loop_
_entity.id
_entity.type
_entity.pdbx_description
1 polymer ?
#
loop_
_entity_poly.entity_id
_entity_poly.type
_entity_poly.pdbx_seq_one_letter_code
_entity_poly.pdbx_strand_id
1 'polypeptide(L)'
;MSGHTRESVRILSASPGIELDVWLYSPISPAPFPVVVAGHGLSLVKDAGLAAFGEEWASRAHFASLILDYRHFGESGGEPRNLISLEKQLQDYQSVIDWARARPEKFRVDKIVVMGSALSGLHVAELLLRDQRLAGGMAHCPVLDGYATSIAGPVNVRLMFWAFVDSVKGKLGLHPVFIAAVGHPGDLAFLCAPSCYLGKFSH
;
A
#
# COMPACT_ATOMS: atom_id res chain seq x y z
N MET A 1 -20.88 -15.50 -14.77
CA MET A 1 -20.73 -15.36 -13.31
C MET A 1 -19.30 -14.93 -13.05
N SER A 2 -19.06 -13.91 -12.22
CA SER A 2 -17.70 -13.51 -11.85
C SER A 2 -17.01 -14.71 -11.19
N GLY A 3 -15.75 -15.01 -11.56
CA GLY A 3 -15.01 -16.16 -11.02
C GLY A 3 -14.53 -16.00 -9.57
N HIS A 4 -15.03 -14.98 -8.88
CA HIS A 4 -14.58 -14.56 -7.55
C HIS A 4 -15.70 -13.83 -6.80
N THR A 5 -15.51 -13.67 -5.49
CA THR A 5 -16.25 -12.73 -4.63
C THR A 5 -15.32 -11.62 -4.14
N ARG A 6 -15.88 -10.44 -3.84
CA ARG A 6 -15.18 -9.31 -3.22
C ARG A 6 -15.98 -8.79 -2.03
N GLU A 7 -15.33 -8.68 -0.89
CA GLU A 7 -15.88 -8.03 0.32
C GLU A 7 -14.86 -7.05 0.91
N SER A 8 -15.31 -6.07 1.69
CA SER A 8 -14.44 -5.24 2.52
C SER A 8 -14.42 -5.78 3.95
N VAL A 9 -13.23 -5.92 4.53
CA VAL A 9 -13.04 -6.34 5.91
C VAL A 9 -12.25 -5.28 6.68
N ARG A 10 -12.58 -5.13 7.96
CA ARG A 10 -11.88 -4.23 8.89
C ARG A 10 -10.88 -5.04 9.71
N ILE A 11 -9.62 -4.63 9.69
CA ILE A 11 -8.52 -5.28 10.39
C ILE A 11 -7.85 -4.28 11.32
N LEU A 12 -7.66 -4.61 12.59
CA LEU A 12 -6.98 -3.72 13.53
C LEU A 12 -5.53 -3.51 13.10
N SER A 13 -5.10 -2.25 13.01
CA SER A 13 -3.69 -1.91 12.82
C SER A 13 -2.91 -2.13 14.12
N ALA A 14 -1.57 -2.05 14.04
CA ALA A 14 -0.72 -2.03 15.22
C ALA A 14 -0.96 -0.81 16.14
N SER A 15 -1.60 0.25 15.64
CA SER A 15 -2.04 1.38 16.45
C SER A 15 -3.41 1.11 17.09
N PRO A 16 -3.54 1.23 18.43
CA PRO A 16 -4.81 1.08 19.12
C PRO A 16 -5.90 1.99 18.54
N GLY A 17 -7.10 1.43 18.34
CA GLY A 17 -8.28 2.18 17.88
C GLY A 17 -8.27 2.56 16.40
N ILE A 18 -7.30 2.09 15.61
CA ILE A 18 -7.26 2.33 14.16
C ILE A 18 -7.52 1.01 13.42
N GLU A 19 -8.55 1.02 12.56
CA GLU A 19 -8.88 -0.08 11.65
C GLU A 19 -8.40 0.21 10.23
N LEU A 20 -7.83 -0.81 9.60
CA LEU A 20 -7.47 -0.86 8.19
C LEU A 20 -8.67 -1.35 7.39
N ASP A 21 -9.00 -0.66 6.31
CA ASP A 21 -9.93 -1.11 5.29
C ASP A 21 -9.19 -1.98 4.28
N VAL A 22 -9.63 -3.24 4.16
CA VAL A 22 -8.96 -4.25 3.34
C VAL A 22 -9.99 -4.90 2.43
N TRP A 23 -9.74 -4.89 1.13
CA TRP A 23 -10.51 -5.73 0.21
C TRP A 23 -10.07 -7.18 0.32
N LEU A 24 -11.04 -8.06 0.46
CA LEU A 24 -10.86 -9.50 0.39
C LEU A 24 -11.50 -10.03 -0.89
N TYR A 25 -10.65 -10.42 -1.84
CA TYR A 25 -11.06 -11.20 -2.99
C TYR A 25 -10.90 -12.68 -2.67
N SER A 26 -11.96 -13.47 -2.88
CA SER A 26 -11.93 -14.93 -2.69
C SER A 26 -12.27 -15.65 -3.99
N PRO A 27 -11.54 -16.72 -4.34
CA PRO A 27 -11.88 -17.55 -5.49
C PRO A 27 -13.16 -18.37 -5.22
N ILE A 28 -13.91 -18.72 -6.27
CA ILE A 28 -15.01 -19.69 -6.16
C ILE A 28 -14.42 -21.12 -6.19
N SER A 29 -13.79 -21.51 -5.08
CA SER A 29 -13.21 -22.84 -4.87
C SER A 29 -13.22 -23.19 -3.38
N PRO A 30 -12.98 -24.46 -2.99
CA PRO A 30 -12.89 -24.83 -1.58
C PRO A 30 -11.67 -24.20 -0.88
N ALA A 31 -11.88 -23.64 0.31
CA ALA A 31 -10.83 -23.17 1.21
C ALA A 31 -10.04 -24.35 1.85
N PRO A 32 -8.81 -24.14 2.37
CA PRO A 32 -8.10 -22.86 2.52
C PRO A 32 -7.36 -22.41 1.25
N PHE A 33 -7.33 -21.10 1.02
CA PHE A 33 -6.72 -20.50 -0.17
C PHE A 33 -5.27 -20.08 0.07
N PRO A 34 -4.35 -20.23 -0.89
CA PRO A 34 -3.15 -19.40 -0.90
C PRO A 34 -3.57 -17.93 -0.99
N VAL A 35 -2.82 -17.02 -0.35
CA VAL A 35 -3.25 -15.63 -0.18
C VAL A 35 -2.14 -14.64 -0.54
N VAL A 36 -2.52 -13.60 -1.28
CA VAL A 36 -1.67 -12.44 -1.57
C VAL A 36 -2.06 -11.28 -0.65
N VAL A 37 -1.13 -10.74 0.12
CA VAL A 37 -1.33 -9.49 0.87
C VAL A 37 -0.69 -8.35 0.08
N ALA A 38 -1.50 -7.38 -0.37
CA ALA A 38 -1.05 -6.37 -1.31
C ALA A 38 -1.35 -4.94 -0.84
N GLY A 39 -0.37 -4.04 -0.97
CA GLY A 39 -0.50 -2.64 -0.58
C GLY A 39 -0.11 -1.66 -1.67
N HIS A 40 -0.84 -0.53 -1.70
CA HIS A 40 -0.70 0.50 -2.73
C HIS A 40 0.62 1.28 -2.64
N GLY A 41 0.95 1.99 -3.73
CA GLY A 41 2.13 2.84 -3.83
C GLY A 41 1.99 4.17 -3.08
N LEU A 42 3.03 4.99 -3.16
CA LEU A 42 3.11 6.28 -2.48
C LEU A 42 1.93 7.19 -2.84
N SER A 43 1.25 7.70 -1.82
CA SER A 43 0.12 8.64 -1.95
C SER A 43 -1.08 8.14 -2.76
N LEU A 44 -1.17 6.84 -3.03
CA LEU A 44 -2.33 6.21 -3.65
C LEU A 44 -3.28 5.66 -2.58
N VAL A 45 -4.32 4.96 -3.05
CA VAL A 45 -5.24 4.12 -2.29
C VAL A 45 -5.46 2.83 -3.09
N LYS A 46 -6.02 1.78 -2.48
CA LYS A 46 -6.27 0.49 -3.16
C LYS A 46 -7.16 0.62 -4.40
N ASP A 47 -8.06 1.61 -4.43
CA ASP A 47 -8.89 1.96 -5.57
C ASP A 47 -8.11 2.44 -6.80
N ALA A 48 -6.85 2.84 -6.64
CA ALA A 48 -5.96 3.24 -7.73
C ALA A 48 -5.37 2.04 -8.48
N GLY A 49 -6.24 1.19 -9.04
CA GLY A 49 -5.88 0.13 -9.99
C GLY A 49 -5.57 -1.23 -9.39
N LEU A 50 -5.62 -1.42 -8.06
CA LEU A 50 -5.35 -2.73 -7.46
C LEU A 50 -6.51 -3.74 -7.60
N ALA A 51 -7.73 -3.27 -7.90
CA ALA A 51 -8.88 -4.14 -8.11
C ALA A 51 -8.64 -5.21 -9.18
N ALA A 52 -8.05 -4.83 -10.32
CA ALA A 52 -7.75 -5.75 -11.41
C ALA A 52 -6.82 -6.91 -10.98
N PHE A 53 -5.86 -6.64 -10.09
CA PHE A 53 -4.99 -7.69 -9.54
C PHE A 53 -5.78 -8.67 -8.67
N GLY A 54 -6.62 -8.16 -7.76
CA GLY A 54 -7.46 -9.01 -6.90
C GLY A 54 -8.43 -9.90 -7.69
N GLU A 55 -9.05 -9.33 -8.73
CA GLU A 55 -9.97 -10.06 -9.61
C GLU A 55 -9.25 -11.17 -10.39
N GLU A 56 -8.08 -10.89 -10.94
CA GLU A 56 -7.28 -11.85 -11.71
C GLU A 56 -6.69 -12.96 -10.82
N TRP A 57 -6.16 -12.62 -9.64
CA TRP A 57 -5.66 -13.59 -8.67
C TRP A 57 -6.77 -14.56 -8.22
N ALA A 58 -7.95 -14.04 -7.91
CA ALA A 58 -9.07 -14.89 -7.49
C ALA A 58 -9.66 -15.70 -8.64
N SER A 59 -9.87 -15.09 -9.81
CA SER A 59 -10.60 -15.74 -10.91
C SER A 59 -9.75 -16.73 -11.70
N ARG A 60 -8.45 -16.45 -11.89
CA ARG A 60 -7.58 -17.26 -12.75
C ARG A 60 -6.53 -18.06 -11.99
N ALA A 61 -5.93 -17.47 -10.95
CA ALA A 61 -4.90 -18.16 -10.17
C ALA A 61 -5.49 -19.01 -9.04
N HIS A 62 -6.74 -18.75 -8.64
CA HIS A 62 -7.39 -19.32 -7.46
C HIS A 62 -6.69 -18.96 -6.13
N PHE A 63 -6.14 -17.75 -6.06
CA PHE A 63 -5.57 -17.17 -4.85
C PHE A 63 -6.57 -16.19 -4.24
N ALA A 64 -6.71 -16.23 -2.92
CA ALA A 64 -7.34 -15.11 -2.23
C ALA A 64 -6.39 -13.90 -2.24
N SER A 65 -6.92 -12.70 -2.08
CA SER A 65 -6.08 -11.53 -1.86
C SER A 65 -6.67 -10.56 -0.86
N LEU A 66 -5.80 -10.03 0.00
CA LEU A 66 -6.07 -9.00 0.98
C LEU A 66 -5.37 -7.71 0.53
N ILE A 67 -6.13 -6.76 0.00
CA ILE A 67 -5.60 -5.51 -0.53
C ILE A 67 -5.93 -4.37 0.42
N LEU A 68 -4.92 -3.82 1.10
CA LEU A 68 -5.12 -2.83 2.17
C LEU A 68 -4.93 -1.38 1.70
N ASP A 69 -5.74 -0.48 2.27
CA ASP A 69 -5.32 0.91 2.49
C ASP A 69 -4.50 0.97 3.78
N TYR A 70 -3.35 1.64 3.77
CA TYR A 70 -2.60 1.86 5.02
C TYR A 70 -3.37 2.77 5.97
N ARG A 71 -3.07 2.73 7.27
CA ARG A 71 -3.62 3.74 8.18
C ARG A 71 -3.27 5.13 7.70
N HIS A 72 -4.18 6.08 7.93
CA HIS A 72 -4.18 7.43 7.38
C HIS A 72 -4.57 7.56 5.90
N PHE A 73 -4.73 6.47 5.15
CA PHE A 73 -5.08 6.50 3.72
C PHE A 73 -6.47 5.93 3.43
N GLY A 74 -7.06 6.37 2.32
CA GLY A 74 -8.30 5.82 1.75
C GLY A 74 -9.40 5.67 2.79
N GLU A 75 -9.92 4.45 2.89
CA GLU A 75 -11.01 4.11 3.81
C GLU A 75 -10.52 3.60 5.18
N SER A 76 -9.21 3.44 5.35
CA SER A 76 -8.59 3.10 6.64
C SER A 76 -8.65 4.27 7.60
N GLY A 77 -8.79 4.00 8.90
CA GLY A 77 -8.82 5.01 9.94
C GLY A 77 -7.46 5.69 10.18
N GLY A 78 -7.44 6.59 11.15
CA GLY A 78 -6.22 7.26 11.63
C GLY A 78 -6.06 8.69 11.15
N GLU A 79 -5.54 9.52 12.06
CA GLU A 79 -5.22 10.94 11.84
C GLU A 79 -3.75 11.23 12.18
N PRO A 80 -3.11 12.20 11.52
CA PRO A 80 -3.63 13.01 10.40
C PRO A 80 -3.82 12.19 9.11
N ARG A 81 -4.84 12.50 8.29
CA ARG A 81 -5.03 11.88 6.96
C ARG A 81 -3.81 12.08 6.06
N ASN A 82 -3.60 11.14 5.14
CA ASN A 82 -2.53 11.11 4.12
C ASN A 82 -1.09 11.17 4.70
N LEU A 83 -0.90 10.71 5.93
CA LEU A 83 0.41 10.66 6.57
C LEU A 83 1.24 9.49 6.04
N ILE A 84 2.30 9.80 5.30
CA ILE A 84 3.27 8.80 4.83
C ILE A 84 4.24 8.45 5.96
N SER A 85 4.29 7.18 6.35
CA SER A 85 5.29 6.65 7.28
C SER A 85 5.61 5.22 6.91
N LEU A 86 6.85 4.97 6.46
CA LEU A 86 7.27 3.65 6.00
C LEU A 86 7.16 2.60 7.11
N GLU A 87 7.62 2.94 8.32
CA GLU A 87 7.51 2.06 9.47
C GLU A 87 6.05 1.70 9.77
N LYS A 88 5.16 2.69 9.72
CA LYS A 88 3.75 2.46 10.01
C LYS A 88 3.08 1.58 8.95
N GLN A 89 3.37 1.83 7.68
CA GLN A 89 2.85 1.05 6.56
C GLN A 89 3.34 -0.41 6.60
N LEU A 90 4.59 -0.63 7.00
CA LEU A 90 5.14 -1.96 7.21
C LEU A 90 4.44 -2.71 8.36
N GLN A 91 4.14 -2.01 9.46
CA GLN A 91 3.35 -2.58 10.56
C GLN A 91 1.92 -2.93 10.10
N ASP A 92 1.31 -2.12 9.23
CA ASP A 92 -0.03 -2.40 8.71
C ASP A 92 -0.04 -3.66 7.84
N TYR A 93 0.99 -3.87 7.00
CA TYR A 93 1.20 -5.14 6.31
C TYR A 93 1.25 -6.31 7.28
N GLN A 94 2.04 -6.19 8.35
CA GLN A 94 2.19 -7.24 9.35
C GLN A 94 0.84 -7.55 10.02
N SER A 95 0.06 -6.53 10.37
CA SER A 95 -1.29 -6.70 10.93
C SER A 95 -2.21 -7.52 10.02
N VAL A 96 -2.19 -7.26 8.70
CA VAL A 96 -2.99 -8.00 7.72
C VAL A 96 -2.48 -9.43 7.52
N ILE A 97 -1.16 -9.63 7.50
CA ILE A 97 -0.53 -10.96 7.43
C ILE A 97 -0.92 -11.80 8.65
N ASP A 98 -0.84 -11.23 9.85
CA ASP A 98 -1.17 -11.93 11.09
C ASP A 98 -2.67 -12.23 11.18
N TRP A 99 -3.52 -11.32 10.70
CA TRP A 99 -4.96 -11.55 10.57
C TRP A 99 -5.27 -12.73 9.64
N ALA A 100 -4.54 -12.87 8.53
CA ALA A 100 -4.68 -14.00 7.61
C ALA A 100 -4.20 -15.31 8.26
N ARG A 101 -3.07 -15.28 8.97
CA ARG A 101 -2.52 -16.45 9.68
C ARG A 101 -3.43 -16.96 10.79
N ALA A 102 -4.18 -16.06 11.43
CA ALA A 102 -5.15 -16.40 12.46
C ALA A 102 -6.42 -17.11 11.91
N ARG A 103 -6.54 -17.29 10.59
CA ARG A 103 -7.69 -17.94 9.92
C ARG A 103 -7.27 -19.12 9.05
N PRO A 104 -6.64 -20.16 9.63
CA PRO A 104 -6.15 -21.32 8.88
C PRO A 104 -7.27 -22.10 8.15
N GLU A 105 -8.53 -21.94 8.57
CA GLU A 105 -9.70 -22.48 7.88
C GLU A 105 -10.00 -21.78 6.55
N LYS A 106 -9.61 -20.50 6.41
CA LYS A 106 -9.83 -19.69 5.20
C LYS A 106 -8.56 -19.56 4.36
N PHE A 107 -7.38 -19.48 4.98
CA PHE A 107 -6.12 -19.21 4.30
C PHE A 107 -5.02 -20.22 4.64
N ARG A 108 -4.22 -20.55 3.63
CA ARG A 108 -3.01 -21.36 3.77
C ARG A 108 -1.90 -20.52 4.37
N VAL A 109 -1.62 -20.74 5.65
CA VAL A 109 -0.60 -20.00 6.40
C VAL A 109 0.82 -20.20 5.86
N ASP A 110 1.06 -21.31 5.14
CA ASP A 110 2.31 -21.66 4.45
C ASP A 110 2.41 -21.08 3.03
N LYS A 111 1.35 -20.44 2.52
CA LYS A 111 1.24 -19.89 1.16
C LYS A 111 0.77 -18.44 1.17
N ILE A 112 1.38 -17.65 2.05
CA ILE A 112 1.19 -16.19 2.08
C ILE A 112 2.29 -15.54 1.23
N VAL A 113 1.87 -14.80 0.21
CA VAL A 113 2.75 -13.99 -0.66
C VAL A 113 2.46 -12.53 -0.41
N VAL A 114 3.48 -11.68 -0.40
CA VAL A 114 3.31 -10.22 -0.28
C VAL A 114 3.48 -9.53 -1.64
N MET A 115 2.72 -8.48 -1.92
CA MET A 115 2.83 -7.73 -3.17
C MET A 115 2.82 -6.23 -2.91
N GLY A 116 3.72 -5.50 -3.55
CA GLY A 116 3.82 -4.05 -3.41
C GLY A 116 3.98 -3.37 -4.76
N SER A 117 3.23 -2.30 -4.97
CA SER A 117 3.37 -1.41 -6.12
C SER A 117 4.25 -0.18 -5.79
N ALA A 118 5.17 0.19 -6.69
CA ALA A 118 6.06 1.34 -6.53
C ALA A 118 6.84 1.34 -5.19
N LEU A 119 6.65 2.34 -4.32
CA LEU A 119 7.32 2.44 -3.02
C LEU A 119 7.04 1.24 -2.11
N SER A 120 5.87 0.62 -2.27
CA SER A 120 5.49 -0.59 -1.53
C SER A 120 6.38 -1.80 -1.86
N GLY A 121 7.16 -1.73 -2.95
CA GLY A 121 8.22 -2.70 -3.23
C GLY A 121 9.32 -2.75 -2.14
N LEU A 122 9.61 -1.62 -1.49
CA LEU A 122 10.53 -1.61 -0.32
C LEU A 122 9.94 -2.39 0.85
N HIS A 123 8.62 -2.26 1.09
CA HIS A 123 7.94 -3.02 2.14
C HIS A 123 8.00 -4.52 1.86
N VAL A 124 7.80 -4.94 0.60
CA VAL A 124 7.94 -6.35 0.20
C VAL A 124 9.33 -6.89 0.53
N ALA A 125 10.39 -6.17 0.17
CA ALA A 125 11.76 -6.59 0.46
C ALA A 125 12.00 -6.72 1.98
N GLU A 126 11.59 -5.70 2.75
CA GLU A 126 11.76 -5.69 4.21
C GLU A 126 10.96 -6.82 4.89
N LEU A 127 9.73 -7.09 4.44
CA LEU A 127 8.90 -8.19 4.95
C LEU A 127 9.54 -9.56 4.69
N LEU A 128 10.08 -9.79 3.49
CA LEU A 128 10.76 -11.04 3.16
C LEU A 128 12.03 -11.27 3.97
N LEU A 129 12.74 -10.20 4.34
CA LEU A 129 13.90 -10.29 5.23
C LEU A 129 13.48 -10.63 6.66
N ARG A 130 12.40 -10.01 7.16
CA ARG A 130 11.93 -10.17 8.55
C ARG A 130 11.17 -11.46 8.79
N ASP A 131 10.44 -11.97 7.80
CA ASP A 131 9.53 -13.09 7.96
C ASP A 131 9.78 -14.21 6.94
N GLN A 132 10.62 -15.15 7.36
CA GLN A 132 11.02 -16.32 6.57
C GLN A 132 9.87 -17.33 6.33
N ARG A 133 8.69 -17.11 6.91
CA ARG A 133 7.51 -17.97 6.67
C ARG A 133 6.67 -17.49 5.49
N LEU A 134 6.98 -16.33 4.90
CA LEU A 134 6.35 -15.89 3.66
C LEU A 134 6.79 -16.80 2.51
N ALA A 135 5.84 -17.20 1.67
CA ALA A 135 6.11 -18.08 0.53
C ALA A 135 6.81 -17.36 -0.63
N GLY A 136 6.81 -16.03 -0.63
CA GLY A 136 7.46 -15.20 -1.62
C GLY A 136 6.93 -13.77 -1.62
N GLY A 137 7.47 -12.93 -2.51
CA GLY A 137 7.00 -11.56 -2.70
C GLY A 137 7.09 -11.09 -4.14
N MET A 138 6.20 -10.17 -4.50
CA MET A 138 6.10 -9.55 -5.83
C MET A 138 6.25 -8.04 -5.71
N ALA A 139 7.19 -7.47 -6.46
CA ALA A 139 7.41 -6.03 -6.49
C ALA A 139 7.02 -5.51 -7.89
N HIS A 140 5.89 -4.83 -7.99
CA HIS A 140 5.38 -4.26 -9.24
C HIS A 140 5.87 -2.82 -9.39
N CYS A 141 6.49 -2.51 -10.54
CA CYS A 141 7.14 -1.22 -10.84
C CYS A 141 7.91 -0.59 -9.66
N PRO A 142 8.79 -1.36 -8.97
CA PRO A 142 9.25 -0.97 -7.65
C PRO A 142 10.21 0.22 -7.67
N VAL A 143 10.08 1.08 -6.66
CA VAL A 143 11.16 1.99 -6.25
C VAL A 143 12.08 1.20 -5.34
N LEU A 144 13.19 0.68 -5.88
CA LEU A 144 14.15 -0.16 -5.13
C LEU A 144 15.18 0.66 -4.35
N ASP A 145 15.38 1.92 -4.73
CA ASP A 145 16.22 2.87 -4.00
C ASP A 145 15.54 4.23 -3.95
N GLY A 146 14.91 4.53 -2.81
CA GLY A 146 14.23 5.80 -2.58
C GLY A 146 15.19 6.99 -2.57
N TYR A 147 16.45 6.79 -2.17
CA TYR A 147 17.47 7.84 -2.14
C TYR A 147 17.98 8.14 -3.55
N ALA A 148 18.38 7.13 -4.31
CA ALA A 148 18.76 7.28 -5.72
C ALA A 148 17.62 7.88 -6.54
N THR A 149 16.37 7.47 -6.29
CA THR A 149 15.19 8.04 -6.96
C THR A 149 14.99 9.51 -6.59
N SER A 150 15.22 9.87 -5.33
CA SER A 150 15.07 11.25 -4.84
C SER A 150 16.17 12.19 -5.35
N ILE A 151 17.41 11.71 -5.51
CA ILE A 151 18.54 12.51 -6.03
C ILE A 151 18.63 12.54 -7.57
N ALA A 152 18.00 11.58 -8.26
CA ALA A 152 17.92 11.55 -9.72
C ALA A 152 16.89 12.55 -10.29
N GLY A 153 15.94 13.01 -9.46
CA GLY A 153 15.00 14.06 -9.81
C GLY A 153 15.60 15.47 -9.68
N PRO A 154 15.06 16.48 -10.39
CA PRO A 154 15.49 17.86 -10.19
C PRO A 154 15.24 18.29 -8.74
N VAL A 155 16.28 18.85 -8.10
CA VAL A 155 16.22 19.30 -6.70
C VAL A 155 15.23 20.45 -6.57
N ASN A 156 14.05 20.17 -6.01
CA ASN A 156 13.09 21.20 -5.65
C ASN A 156 13.34 21.68 -4.21
N VAL A 157 14.19 22.71 -4.08
CA VAL A 157 14.56 23.33 -2.80
C VAL A 157 13.35 23.78 -1.97
N ARG A 158 12.24 24.12 -2.63
CA ARG A 158 10.99 24.52 -1.97
C ARG A 158 10.30 23.32 -1.32
N LEU A 159 10.31 22.15 -1.96
CA LEU A 159 9.83 20.89 -1.35
C LEU A 159 10.70 20.49 -0.16
N MET A 160 12.02 20.58 -0.27
CA MET A 160 12.92 20.25 0.83
C MET A 160 12.70 21.16 2.05
N PHE A 161 12.51 22.47 1.83
CA PHE A 161 12.18 23.41 2.89
C PHE A 161 10.89 23.02 3.61
N TRP A 162 9.82 22.74 2.87
CA TRP A 162 8.54 22.37 3.48
C TRP A 162 8.56 20.98 4.13
N ALA A 163 9.28 20.02 3.58
CA ALA A 163 9.51 18.72 4.22
C ALA A 163 10.28 18.86 5.55
N PHE A 164 11.26 19.77 5.60
CA PHE A 164 11.97 20.10 6.85
C PHE A 164 11.04 20.75 7.87
N VAL A 165 10.25 21.75 7.46
CA VAL A 165 9.25 22.41 8.32
C VAL A 165 8.23 21.39 8.84
N ASP A 166 7.75 20.47 8.00
CA ASP A 166 6.82 19.43 8.38
C ASP A 166 7.42 18.47 9.41
N SER A 167 8.66 18.03 9.21
CA SER A 167 9.36 17.16 10.17
C SER A 167 9.54 17.82 11.55
N VAL A 168 9.88 19.12 11.57
CA VAL A 168 10.00 19.90 12.83
C VAL A 168 8.64 20.05 13.51
N LYS A 169 7.59 20.38 12.75
CA LYS A 169 6.23 20.51 13.30
C LYS A 169 5.70 19.18 13.83
N GLY A 170 5.93 18.08 13.12
CA GLY A 170 5.56 16.73 13.56
C GLY A 170 6.24 16.33 14.87
N LYS A 171 7.53 16.64 15.04
CA LYS A 171 8.26 16.42 16.31
C LYS A 171 7.73 17.28 17.46
N LEU A 172 7.18 18.46 17.16
CA LEU A 172 6.59 19.37 18.14
C LEU A 172 5.09 19.12 18.38
N GLY A 173 4.50 18.08 17.77
CA GLY A 173 3.07 17.76 17.90
C GLY A 173 2.14 18.78 17.22
N LEU A 174 2.66 19.63 16.34
CA LEU A 174 1.90 20.62 15.60
C LEU A 174 1.31 20.01 14.32
N HIS A 175 0.29 20.68 13.75
CA HIS A 175 -0.37 20.19 12.52
C HIS A 175 0.61 20.05 11.34
N PRO A 176 0.56 18.92 10.62
CA PRO A 176 1.43 18.66 9.47
C PRO A 176 1.16 19.64 8.33
N VAL A 177 2.20 19.89 7.55
CA VAL A 177 2.14 20.68 6.31
C VAL A 177 1.86 19.72 5.16
N PHE A 178 0.69 19.85 4.57
CA PHE A 178 0.33 19.10 3.37
C PHE A 178 0.93 19.76 2.13
N ILE A 179 1.60 18.95 1.32
CA ILE A 179 2.05 19.31 -0.01
C ILE A 179 1.27 18.44 -1.00
N ALA A 180 0.88 19.01 -2.14
CA ALA A 180 0.18 18.28 -3.18
C ALA A 180 1.02 17.08 -3.66
N ALA A 181 0.40 15.91 -3.80
CA ALA A 181 1.09 14.72 -4.31
C ALA A 181 1.40 14.83 -5.81
N VAL A 182 0.49 15.46 -6.57
CA VAL A 182 0.60 15.69 -8.02
C VAL A 182 0.37 17.17 -8.32
N GLY A 183 1.19 17.75 -9.19
CA GLY A 183 1.08 19.12 -9.65
C GLY A 183 1.50 19.27 -11.11
N HIS A 184 1.27 20.42 -11.70
CA HIS A 184 1.84 20.76 -13.01
C HIS A 184 3.35 20.99 -12.89
N PRO A 185 4.11 20.93 -14.01
CA PRO A 185 5.51 21.31 -14.01
C PRO A 185 5.72 22.73 -13.44
N GLY A 186 6.41 22.83 -12.31
CA GLY A 186 6.66 24.09 -11.60
C GLY A 186 5.85 24.31 -10.31
N ASP A 187 4.85 23.47 -10.02
CA ASP A 187 4.08 23.55 -8.78
C ASP A 187 4.87 23.05 -7.56
N LEU A 188 4.41 23.45 -6.36
CA LEU A 188 4.87 22.83 -5.12
C LEU A 188 4.12 21.49 -4.92
N ALA A 189 4.53 20.48 -5.67
CA ALA A 189 3.99 19.13 -5.58
C ALA A 189 5.09 18.06 -5.64
N PHE A 190 4.81 16.87 -5.10
CA PHE A 190 5.78 15.76 -5.07
C PHE A 190 6.05 15.17 -6.46
N LEU A 191 5.02 15.02 -7.29
CA LEU A 191 5.11 14.55 -8.68
C LEU A 191 4.64 15.66 -9.63
N CYS A 192 5.58 16.27 -10.36
CA CYS A 192 5.31 17.33 -11.32
C CYS A 192 5.51 16.91 -12.78
N ALA A 193 5.61 15.61 -13.05
CA ALA A 193 5.78 15.13 -14.43
C ALA A 193 4.47 15.34 -15.23
N PRO A 194 4.54 15.74 -16.52
CA PRO A 194 3.35 15.97 -17.35
C PRO A 194 2.39 14.78 -17.41
N SER A 195 2.91 13.55 -17.27
CA SER A 195 2.14 12.30 -17.26
C SER A 195 1.34 12.05 -15.97
N CYS A 196 1.57 12.81 -14.90
CA CYS A 196 0.90 12.59 -13.61
C CYS A 196 -0.51 13.19 -13.56
N TYR A 197 -0.84 14.16 -14.42
CA TYR A 197 -2.09 14.93 -14.36
C TYR A 197 -3.19 14.40 -15.28
N LEU A 198 -2.82 13.67 -16.34
CA LEU A 198 -3.76 13.18 -17.36
C LEU A 198 -4.07 11.70 -17.13
N GLY A 199 -5.19 11.42 -16.45
CA GLY A 199 -5.88 10.14 -16.51
C GLY A 199 -6.54 9.89 -17.87
N LYS A 200 -5.81 10.07 -18.98
CA LYS A 200 -6.29 9.68 -20.32
C LYS A 200 -5.80 8.26 -20.60
N PHE A 201 -6.63 7.29 -20.24
CA PHE A 201 -6.71 6.06 -21.01
C PHE A 201 -7.30 6.43 -22.38
N SER A 202 -6.45 6.65 -23.38
CA SER A 202 -6.91 6.60 -24.76
C SER A 202 -7.11 5.12 -25.12
N HIS A 203 -8.34 4.79 -25.49
CA HIS A 203 -8.74 3.54 -26.15
C HIS A 203 -7.86 3.21 -27.36
#